data_AF-A0A077D115-F1
#
_entry.id   AF-A0A077D115-F1
#
_cell.length_a   1.000
_cell.length_b   1.000
_cell.length_c   1.000
_cell.angle_alpha   90.00
_cell.angle_beta   90.00
_cell.angle_gamma   90.00
#
_symmetry.space_group_name_H-M   'P 1'
#
loop_
_entity.id
_entity.type
_entity.pdbx_description
1 polymer ?
#
loop_
_entity_poly.entity_id
_entity_poly.type
_entity_poly.pdbx_seq_one_letter_code
_entity_poly.pdbx_strand_id
1 'polypeptide(L)' 'MTVSPFDSGIYGPFLGDESVSALFTDREHLRAMLTVEAALARVQGRLGIIPAEAADAISRAAETLEPDIEALGAGT' A
#
# COMPACT_ATOMS: atom_id res chain seq x y z
N MET A 1 -22.50 -0.98 4.66
CA MET A 1 -23.32 0.19 4.28
C MET A 1 -22.56 0.89 3.16
N THR A 2 -23.13 1.06 1.96
CA THR A 2 -22.44 1.74 0.86
C THR A 2 -22.60 3.25 1.02
N VAL A 3 -21.49 3.98 1.13
CA VAL A 3 -21.50 5.44 1.30
C VAL A 3 -21.47 6.13 -0.06
N SER A 4 -20.82 5.51 -1.06
CA SER A 4 -20.77 5.96 -2.46
C SER A 4 -21.49 5.00 -3.40
N PRO A 5 -22.12 5.48 -4.50
CA PRO A 5 -22.61 4.61 -5.58
C PRO A 5 -21.53 3.73 -6.21
N PHE A 6 -20.26 4.17 -6.15
CA PHE A 6 -19.12 3.39 -6.64
C PHE A 6 -18.84 2.14 -5.79
N ASP A 7 -19.28 2.12 -4.53
CA ASP A 7 -19.12 0.98 -3.61
C ASP A 7 -20.25 -0.06 -3.79
N SER A 8 -21.24 0.23 -4.63
CA SER A 8 -22.40 -0.64 -4.85
C SER A 8 -22.07 -1.78 -5.80
N GLY A 9 -22.45 -3.01 -5.44
CA GLY A 9 -22.35 -4.16 -6.35
C GLY A 9 -23.24 -4.06 -7.60
N ILE A 10 -24.28 -3.20 -7.60
CA ILE A 10 -25.17 -3.00 -8.75
C ILE A 10 -24.75 -1.76 -9.56
N TYR A 11 -24.52 -0.64 -8.88
CA TYR A 11 -24.27 0.64 -9.55
C TYR A 11 -22.78 0.93 -9.80
N GLY A 12 -21.87 0.31 -9.04
CA GLY A 12 -20.43 0.48 -9.20
C GLY A 12 -19.94 0.12 -10.61
N PRO A 13 -20.30 -1.07 -11.16
CA PRO A 13 -19.91 -1.45 -12.52
C PRO A 13 -20.53 -0.58 -13.62
N PHE A 14 -21.64 0.11 -13.31
CA PHE A 14 -22.35 0.95 -14.29
C PHE A 14 -21.86 2.39 -14.29
N LEU A 15 -21.59 2.95 -13.11
CA LEU A 15 -21.22 4.35 -12.94
C LEU A 15 -19.70 4.56 -12.86
N GLY A 16 -18.94 3.53 -12.49
CA GLY A 16 -17.49 3.59 -12.29
C GLY A 16 -16.68 2.97 -13.43
N ASP A 17 -15.38 2.93 -13.21
CA ASP A 17 -14.41 2.24 -14.06
C ASP A 17 -13.71 1.18 -13.22
N GLU A 18 -13.89 -0.09 -13.57
CA GLU A 18 -13.35 -1.23 -12.83
C GLU A 18 -11.81 -1.20 -12.72
N SER A 19 -11.13 -0.72 -13.76
CA SER A 19 -9.67 -0.61 -13.76
C SER A 19 -9.16 0.45 -12.78
N VAL A 20 -9.91 1.55 -12.64
CA VAL A 20 -9.60 2.61 -11.67
C VAL A 20 -9.94 2.13 -10.27
N SER A 21 -11.14 1.57 -10.06
CA SER A 21 -11.58 1.07 -8.75
C SER A 21 -10.63 0.02 -8.17
N ALA A 22 -10.04 -0.83 -9.00
CA ALA A 22 -9.05 -1.83 -8.56
C ALA A 22 -7.81 -1.19 -7.89
N LEU A 23 -7.44 0.04 -8.26
CA LEU A 23 -6.28 0.76 -7.69
C LEU A 23 -6.55 1.37 -6.30
N PHE A 24 -7.82 1.50 -5.90
CA PHE A 24 -8.22 2.16 -4.65
C PHE A 24 -8.64 1.18 -3.55
N THR A 25 -8.26 -0.09 -3.66
CA THR A 25 -8.46 -1.05 -2.57
C THR A 25 -7.44 -0.83 -1.45
N ASP A 26 -7.77 -1.24 -0.21
CA ASP A 26 -6.84 -1.16 0.93
C ASP A 26 -5.52 -1.89 0.66
N ARG A 27 -5.58 -3.01 -0.08
CA ARG A 27 -4.40 -3.79 -0.48
C ARG A 27 -3.48 -2.97 -1.39
N GLU A 28 -4.02 -2.33 -2.42
CA GLU A 28 -3.23 -1.52 -3.35
C GLU A 28 -2.72 -0.24 -2.67
N HIS A 29 -3.51 0.33 -1.76
CA HIS A 29 -3.07 1.45 -0.93
C HIS A 29 -1.85 1.08 -0.07
N LEU A 30 -1.91 -0.05 0.64
CA LEU A 30 -0.78 -0.55 1.43
C LEU A 30 0.44 -0.90 0.56
N ARG A 31 0.24 -1.50 -0.62
CA ARG A 31 1.33 -1.74 -1.57
C ARG A 31 2.01 -0.44 -2.01
N ALA A 32 1.24 0.61 -2.26
CA ALA A 32 1.77 1.92 -2.63
C ALA A 32 2.61 2.50 -1.48
N MET A 33 2.13 2.43 -0.22
CA MET A 33 2.89 2.86 0.95
C MET A 33 4.21 2.09 1.09
N LEU A 34 4.18 0.75 0.99
CA LEU A 34 5.39 -0.07 1.07
C LEU A 34 6.38 0.22 -0.07
N THR A 35 5.89 0.54 -1.26
CA THR A 35 6.74 0.96 -2.38
C THR A 35 7.50 2.25 -2.07
N VAL A 36 6.84 3.21 -1.41
CA VAL A 36 7.47 4.45 -0.94
C VAL A 36 8.54 4.14 0.10
N GLU A 37 8.24 3.30 1.09
CA GLU A 37 9.21 2.93 2.14
C GLU A 37 10.43 2.20 1.58
N ALA A 38 10.24 1.29 0.62
CA ALA A 38 11.34 0.63 -0.07
C ALA A 38 12.24 1.63 -0.82
N ALA A 39 11.64 2.60 -1.52
CA ALA A 39 12.38 3.64 -2.22
C ALA A 39 13.12 4.56 -1.24
N LEU A 40 12.49 4.92 -0.12
CA LEU A 40 13.06 5.73 0.94
C LEU A 40 14.27 5.03 1.56
N ALA A 41 14.15 3.76 1.93
CA ALA A 41 15.23 2.96 2.49
C ALA A 41 16.43 2.88 1.53
N ARG A 42 16.19 2.63 0.23
CA ARG A 42 17.25 2.62 -0.80
C ARG A 42 17.98 3.95 -0.88
N VAL A 43 17.25 5.07 -0.87
CA VAL A 43 17.86 6.41 -0.92
C VAL A 43 18.67 6.68 0.36
N GLN A 44 18.11 6.37 1.52
CA GLN A 44 18.77 6.56 2.81
C GLN A 44 20.05 5.71 2.93
N GLY A 45 20.03 4.46 2.47
CA GLY A 45 21.21 3.60 2.42
C GLY A 45 22.32 4.17 1.52
N ARG A 46 21.96 4.65 0.32
CA ARG A 46 22.92 5.32 -0.59
C ARG A 46 23.52 6.59 -0.01
N LEU A 47 22.75 7.33 0.81
CA LEU A 47 23.21 8.54 1.48
C LEU A 47 23.95 8.27 2.79
N GLY A 48 24.03 7.01 3.24
CA GLY A 48 24.65 6.64 4.52
C GLY A 48 23.85 7.07 5.75
N ILE A 49 22.56 7.37 5.61
CA ILE A 49 21.67 7.73 6.73
C ILE A 49 21.36 6.48 7.58
N ILE A 50 21.23 5.32 6.91
CA ILE A 50 21.10 4.01 7.54
C ILE A 50 22.17 3.06 6.96
N PRO A 51 22.56 1.99 7.69
CA PRO A 51 23.44 0.95 7.15
C PRO A 51 22.88 0.35 5.85
N ALA A 52 23.77 0.01 4.90
CA ALA A 52 23.37 -0.53 3.60
C ALA A 52 22.60 -1.84 3.75
N GLU A 53 22.99 -2.68 4.71
CA GLU A 53 22.35 -3.95 5.02
C GLU A 53 20.91 -3.75 5.53
N ALA A 54 20.66 -2.67 6.28
CA ALA A 54 19.34 -2.31 6.75
C ALA A 54 18.46 -1.78 5.60
N ALA A 55 19.02 -0.94 4.73
CA ALA A 55 18.33 -0.46 3.53
C ALA A 55 17.88 -1.63 2.63
N ASP A 56 18.76 -2.60 2.42
CA ASP A 56 18.51 -3.81 1.66
C ASP A 56 17.45 -4.70 2.32
N ALA A 57 17.52 -4.88 3.64
CA ALA A 57 16.55 -5.66 4.39
C ALA A 57 15.15 -5.06 4.33
N ILE A 58 15.03 -3.74 4.55
CA ILE A 58 13.74 -3.02 4.49
C ILE A 58 13.16 -3.09 3.08
N SER A 59 14.00 -2.85 2.06
CA SER A 59 13.54 -2.87 0.66
C SER A 59 12.97 -4.22 0.26
N ARG A 60 13.64 -5.32 0.62
CA ARG A 60 13.14 -6.68 0.35
C ARG A 60 11.88 -6.99 1.15
N ALA A 61 11.84 -6.61 2.43
CA ALA A 61 10.66 -6.83 3.26
C ALA A 61 9.43 -6.13 2.68
N ALA A 62 9.58 -4.87 2.25
CA ALA A 62 8.51 -4.07 1.67
C ALA A 62 7.93 -4.64 0.36
N GLU A 63 8.68 -5.45 -0.39
CA GLU A 63 8.17 -6.12 -1.61
C GLU A 63 7.21 -7.28 -1.31
N THR A 64 7.39 -7.95 -0.18
CA THR A 64 6.66 -9.19 0.16
C THR A 64 5.74 -9.07 1.37
N LEU A 65 5.85 -8.00 2.15
CA LEU A 65 5.07 -7.81 3.36
C LEU A 65 3.58 -7.68 3.00
N GLU A 66 2.75 -8.46 3.68
CA GLU A 66 1.28 -8.33 3.65
C GLU A 66 0.80 -7.94 5.06
N PRO A 67 0.62 -6.64 5.35
CA PRO A 67 0.14 -6.20 6.65
C PRO A 67 -1.30 -6.63 6.93
N ASP A 68 -1.60 -6.90 8.20
CA ASP A 68 -2.96 -7.11 8.67
C ASP A 68 -3.70 -5.77 8.74
N ILE A 69 -4.69 -5.59 7.84
CA ILE A 69 -5.48 -4.37 7.73
C ILE A 69 -6.32 -4.12 8.99
N GLU A 70 -6.84 -5.16 9.62
CA GLU A 70 -7.66 -5.01 10.83
C GLU A 70 -6.80 -4.53 12.00
N ALA A 71 -5.62 -5.14 12.17
CA ALA A 71 -4.66 -4.70 13.19
C ALA A 71 -4.18 -3.27 12.95
N LEU A 72 -3.96 -2.87 11.69
CA LEU A 72 -3.59 -1.49 11.34
C LEU A 72 -4.71 -0.49 11.66
N GLY A 73 -5.96 -0.84 11.36
CA GLY A 73 -7.12 0.01 11.66
C GLY A 73 -7.38 0.18 13.16
N ALA A 74 -6.98 -0.80 13.97
CA ALA A 74 -7.10 -0.74 15.43
C ALA A 74 -6.08 0.20 16.10
N GLY A 75 -4.97 0.53 15.42
CA GLY A 75 -3.96 1.54 15.78
C GLY A 75 -3.75 1.81 17.27
N THR A 76 -2.84 1.08 17.91
CA THR A 76 -2.31 1.41 19.25
C THR A 76 -0.96 2.10 19.17
#